data_AF-A0AAU2J227-F1
#
_entry.id   AF-A0AAU2J227-F1
#
_cell.length_a   1.000
_cell.length_b   1.000
_cell.length_c   1.000
_cell.angle_alpha   90.00
_cell.angle_beta   90.00
_cell.angle_gamma   90.00
#
_symmetry.space_group_name_H-M   'P 1'
#
loop_
_entity.id
_entity.type
_entity.pdbx_description
1 polymer ?
#
loop_
_entity_poly.entity_id
_entity_poly.type
_entity_poly.pdbx_seq_one_letter_code
_entity_poly.pdbx_strand_id
1 'polypeptide(L)'
;MPSADPLTPERILEATEDVLRRYGPAKATVVDVARALGVSHGSVYRHFRTKSELREAVTARWLTRTEVALTEIINTSAEPAPAKLRHWLAALFEAKRHKAGDDPELFATYIVLIGESTVVEAHIRELVGQLREIVEEGVRGGQFAVDDPAVAAQAVFDATARFHDPAYAAEWQNPAIGAEFTAVSELLLRGLRA
;
A
#
# COMPACT_ATOMS: atom_id res chain seq x y z
N MET A 1 19.56 -22.44 -27.82
CA MET A 1 19.83 -21.67 -26.58
C MET A 1 18.51 -21.04 -26.18
N PRO A 2 17.91 -21.34 -25.01
CA PRO A 2 16.78 -20.53 -24.56
C PRO A 2 17.32 -19.13 -24.33
N SER A 3 16.72 -18.13 -24.98
CA SER A 3 17.04 -16.73 -24.74
C SER A 3 16.80 -16.44 -23.26
N ALA A 4 17.87 -16.15 -22.52
CA ALA A 4 17.73 -15.63 -21.18
C ALA A 4 16.94 -14.32 -21.30
N ASP A 5 15.75 -14.28 -20.71
CA ASP A 5 14.95 -13.05 -20.68
C ASP A 5 15.82 -11.88 -20.22
N PRO A 6 15.60 -10.67 -20.77
CA PRO A 6 16.37 -9.50 -20.38
C PRO A 6 16.27 -9.27 -18.87
N LEU A 7 17.38 -8.83 -18.27
CA LEU A 7 17.37 -8.38 -16.89
C LEU A 7 16.64 -7.04 -16.83
N THR A 8 15.50 -7.01 -16.16
CA THR A 8 14.67 -5.80 -15.98
C THR A 8 14.67 -5.38 -14.52
N PRO A 9 14.38 -4.10 -14.20
CA PRO A 9 14.15 -3.67 -12.83
C PRO A 9 13.11 -4.54 -12.12
N GLU A 10 12.01 -4.87 -12.79
CA GLU A 10 10.93 -5.69 -12.22
C GLU A 10 11.41 -7.07 -11.77
N ARG A 11 12.18 -7.79 -12.61
CA ARG A 11 12.74 -9.09 -12.24
C ARG A 11 13.73 -9.00 -11.09
N ILE A 12 14.47 -7.90 -10.99
CA ILE A 12 15.36 -7.65 -9.85
C ILE A 12 14.54 -7.46 -8.57
N LEU A 13 13.43 -6.71 -8.63
CA LEU A 13 12.56 -6.49 -7.48
C LEU A 13 11.87 -7.79 -7.03
N GLU A 14 11.39 -8.62 -7.96
CA GLU A 14 10.84 -9.96 -7.67
C GLU A 14 11.86 -10.85 -6.96
N ALA A 15 13.08 -10.96 -7.49
CA ALA A 15 14.14 -11.73 -6.83
C ALA A 15 14.55 -11.12 -5.49
N THR A 16 14.42 -9.80 -5.33
CA THR A 16 14.67 -9.13 -4.05
C THR A 16 13.63 -9.51 -3.02
N GLU A 17 12.34 -9.60 -3.37
CA GLU A 17 11.29 -10.10 -2.48
C GLU A 17 11.60 -11.53 -2.00
N ASP A 18 12.04 -12.41 -2.90
CA ASP A 18 12.38 -13.79 -2.55
C ASP A 18 13.58 -13.88 -1.61
N VAL A 19 14.62 -13.07 -1.85
CA VAL A 19 15.79 -12.97 -0.98
C VAL A 19 15.42 -12.38 0.38
N LEU A 20 14.57 -11.36 0.41
CA LEU A 20 14.06 -10.75 1.64
C LEU A 20 13.24 -11.75 2.45
N ARG A 21 12.34 -12.50 1.82
CA ARG A 21 11.56 -13.56 2.46
C ARG A 21 12.46 -14.61 3.09
N ARG A 22 13.50 -15.05 2.38
CA ARG A 22 14.38 -16.14 2.84
C ARG A 22 15.35 -15.73 3.94
N TYR A 23 15.91 -14.52 3.89
CA TYR A 23 17.02 -14.12 4.77
C TYR A 23 16.67 -13.00 5.74
N GLY A 24 15.53 -12.34 5.55
CA GLY A 24 15.13 -11.12 6.26
C GLY A 24 15.91 -9.88 5.80
N PRO A 25 15.43 -8.68 6.18
CA PRO A 25 15.96 -7.41 5.68
C PRO A 25 17.42 -7.17 6.09
N ALA A 26 17.82 -7.63 7.29
CA ALA A 26 19.16 -7.43 7.81
C ALA A 26 20.23 -8.20 7.00
N LYS A 27 19.95 -9.46 6.63
CA LYS A 27 20.94 -10.35 6.00
C LYS A 27 20.86 -10.35 4.47
N ALA A 28 19.73 -9.99 3.87
CA ALA A 28 19.60 -9.89 2.41
C ALA A 28 20.65 -8.95 1.79
N THR A 29 21.35 -9.42 0.76
CA THR A 29 22.34 -8.63 0.01
C THR A 29 22.03 -8.57 -1.48
N VAL A 30 22.55 -7.54 -2.16
CA VAL A 30 22.46 -7.41 -3.63
C VAL A 30 23.21 -8.57 -4.32
N VAL A 31 24.22 -9.17 -3.67
CA VAL A 31 24.91 -10.38 -4.15
C VAL A 31 23.98 -11.59 -4.13
N ASP A 32 23.15 -11.74 -3.11
CA ASP A 32 22.16 -12.82 -3.04
C ASP A 32 21.11 -12.68 -4.14
N VAL A 33 20.68 -11.44 -4.43
CA VAL A 33 19.76 -11.14 -5.55
C VAL A 33 20.40 -11.49 -6.89
N ALA A 34 21.64 -11.07 -7.12
CA ALA A 34 22.37 -11.40 -8.35
C ALA A 34 22.54 -12.92 -8.52
N ARG A 35 22.85 -13.62 -7.43
CA ARG A 35 22.96 -15.09 -7.40
C ARG A 35 21.62 -15.76 -7.73
N ALA A 36 20.52 -15.28 -7.15
CA ALA A 36 19.18 -15.80 -7.43
C ALA A 36 18.78 -15.66 -8.90
N LEU A 37 19.24 -14.59 -9.56
CA LEU A 37 18.97 -14.30 -10.97
C LEU A 37 19.99 -14.93 -11.94
N GLY A 38 21.06 -15.55 -11.44
CA GLY A 38 22.14 -16.08 -12.27
C GLY A 38 22.94 -15.01 -13.04
N VAL A 39 22.97 -13.77 -12.52
CA VAL A 39 23.68 -12.63 -13.15
C VAL A 39 24.84 -12.14 -12.29
N SER A 40 25.72 -11.33 -12.87
CA SER A 40 26.77 -10.65 -12.10
C SER A 40 26.18 -9.56 -11.21
N HIS A 41 26.80 -9.34 -10.05
CA HIS A 41 26.42 -8.25 -9.15
C HIS A 41 26.46 -6.87 -9.83
N GLY A 42 27.45 -6.64 -10.70
CA GLY A 42 27.52 -5.42 -11.51
C GLY A 42 26.32 -5.22 -12.44
N SER A 43 25.63 -6.30 -12.83
CA SER A 43 24.40 -6.20 -13.63
C SER A 43 23.23 -5.64 -12.83
N VAL A 44 23.12 -6.02 -11.56
CA VAL A 44 22.11 -5.45 -10.65
C VAL A 44 22.43 -3.97 -10.36
N TYR A 45 23.70 -3.62 -10.14
CA TYR A 45 24.12 -2.24 -9.89
C TYR A 45 23.89 -1.27 -11.06
N ARG A 46 23.73 -1.77 -12.29
CA ARG A 46 23.33 -0.94 -13.43
C ARG A 46 21.89 -0.43 -13.31
N HIS A 47 21.02 -1.17 -12.61
CA HIS A 47 19.63 -0.78 -12.37
C HIS A 47 19.45 -0.07 -11.03
N PHE A 48 20.14 -0.51 -9.98
CA PHE A 48 20.05 0.06 -8.64
C PHE A 48 21.45 0.28 -8.10
N ARG A 49 21.91 1.53 -8.03
CA ARG A 49 23.31 1.88 -7.74
C ARG A 49 23.71 1.53 -6.30
N THR A 50 22.76 1.40 -5.39
CA THR A 50 23.03 1.08 -3.99
C THR A 50 22.04 0.05 -3.44
N LYS A 51 22.41 -0.62 -2.33
CA LYS A 51 21.49 -1.48 -1.56
C LYS A 51 20.27 -0.70 -1.06
N SER A 52 20.47 0.56 -0.67
CA SER A 52 19.39 1.44 -0.19
C SER A 52 18.39 1.72 -1.30
N GLU A 53 18.86 2.03 -2.50
CA GLU A 53 18.02 2.28 -3.68
C GLU A 53 17.18 1.04 -4.04
N LEU A 54 17.78 -0.16 -4.00
CA LEU A 54 17.05 -1.40 -4.22
C LEU A 54 15.98 -1.65 -3.14
N ARG A 55 16.30 -1.36 -1.88
CA ARG A 55 15.35 -1.47 -0.76
C ARG A 55 14.20 -0.48 -0.86
N GLU A 56 14.49 0.78 -1.22
CA GLU A 56 13.46 1.79 -1.44
C GLU A 56 12.54 1.39 -2.60
N ALA A 57 13.11 0.91 -3.71
CA ALA A 57 12.34 0.49 -4.87
C ALA A 57 11.43 -0.74 -4.58
N VAL A 58 11.92 -1.74 -3.85
CA VAL A 58 11.11 -2.92 -3.50
C VAL A 58 10.03 -2.56 -2.47
N THR A 59 10.33 -1.65 -1.53
CA THR A 59 9.34 -1.11 -0.57
C THR A 59 8.26 -0.31 -1.26
N ALA A 60 8.64 0.58 -2.19
CA ALA A 60 7.71 1.35 -3.00
C ALA A 60 6.80 0.43 -3.80
N ARG A 61 7.36 -0.56 -4.51
CA ARG A 61 6.59 -1.57 -5.27
C ARG A 61 5.58 -2.29 -4.39
N TRP A 62 5.96 -2.67 -3.17
CA TRP A 62 5.03 -3.32 -2.25
C TRP A 62 3.90 -2.39 -1.82
N LEU A 63 4.17 -1.12 -1.54
CA LEU A 63 3.18 -0.12 -1.14
C LEU A 63 2.21 0.23 -2.29
N THR A 64 2.73 0.51 -3.49
CA THR A 64 1.97 1.06 -4.64
C THR A 64 1.03 0.05 -5.29
N ARG A 65 1.27 -1.26 -5.14
CA ARG A 65 0.33 -2.30 -5.61
C ARG A 65 -1.10 -2.11 -5.09
N THR A 66 -1.25 -1.58 -3.87
CA THR A 66 -2.58 -1.29 -3.30
C THR A 66 -3.18 -0.02 -3.91
N GLU A 67 -2.37 0.99 -4.22
CA GLU A 67 -2.84 2.27 -4.79
C GLU A 67 -3.51 2.06 -6.15
N VAL A 68 -2.95 1.21 -7.02
CA VAL A 68 -3.49 0.95 -8.37
C VAL A 68 -4.92 0.41 -8.31
N ALA A 69 -5.17 -0.60 -7.46
CA ALA A 69 -6.49 -1.18 -7.28
C ALA A 69 -7.50 -0.16 -6.71
N LEU A 70 -7.04 0.74 -5.84
CA LEU A 70 -7.86 1.79 -5.26
C LEU A 70 -8.22 2.90 -6.27
N THR A 71 -7.27 3.26 -7.14
CA THR A 71 -7.49 4.21 -8.24
C THR A 71 -8.58 3.71 -9.20
N GLU A 72 -8.66 2.41 -9.45
CA GLU A 72 -9.71 1.83 -10.31
C GLU A 72 -11.11 2.06 -9.73
N ILE A 73 -11.28 1.99 -8.41
CA ILE A 73 -12.58 2.26 -7.73
C ILE A 73 -13.04 3.69 -7.99
N ILE A 74 -12.11 4.65 -7.97
CA ILE A 74 -12.41 6.07 -8.19
C ILE A 74 -12.81 6.31 -9.66
N ASN A 75 -12.03 5.77 -10.59
CA ASN A 75 -12.13 6.12 -12.01
C ASN A 75 -13.21 5.35 -12.79
N THR A 76 -13.54 4.13 -12.38
CA THR A 76 -14.41 3.24 -13.17
C THR A 76 -15.83 3.12 -12.61
N SER A 77 -16.02 3.47 -11.35
CA SER A 77 -17.32 3.36 -10.70
C SER A 77 -18.23 4.53 -11.09
N ALA A 78 -19.42 4.21 -11.60
CA ALA A 78 -20.52 5.17 -11.77
C ALA A 78 -21.31 5.41 -10.46
N GLU A 79 -20.83 4.87 -9.34
CA GLU A 79 -21.53 4.96 -8.07
C GLU A 79 -21.39 6.36 -7.43
N PRO A 80 -22.36 6.74 -6.58
CA PRO A 80 -22.25 7.91 -5.70
C PRO A 80 -20.98 7.92 -4.84
N ALA A 81 -20.46 9.11 -4.52
CA ALA A 81 -19.28 9.26 -3.66
C ALA A 81 -19.39 8.53 -2.30
N PRO A 82 -20.55 8.47 -1.60
CA PRO A 82 -20.69 7.65 -0.40
C PRO A 82 -20.46 6.15 -0.60
N ALA A 83 -20.78 5.61 -1.77
CA ALA A 83 -20.52 4.21 -2.09
C ALA A 83 -19.05 4.00 -2.46
N LYS A 84 -18.47 4.88 -3.28
CA LYS A 84 -17.04 4.90 -3.60
C LYS A 84 -16.17 4.95 -2.34
N LEU A 85 -16.48 5.84 -1.39
CA LEU A 85 -15.73 5.95 -0.15
C LEU A 85 -15.77 4.65 0.67
N ARG A 86 -16.95 4.01 0.77
CA ARG A 86 -17.09 2.72 1.44
C ARG A 86 -16.25 1.63 0.77
N HIS A 87 -16.32 1.53 -0.56
CA HIS A 87 -15.56 0.55 -1.34
C HIS A 87 -14.05 0.78 -1.23
N TRP A 88 -13.61 2.04 -1.31
CA TRP A 88 -12.21 2.41 -1.18
C TRP A 88 -11.65 2.04 0.21
N LEU A 89 -12.37 2.39 1.30
CA LEU A 89 -11.95 2.04 2.67
C LEU A 89 -11.89 0.52 2.86
N ALA A 90 -12.89 -0.21 2.36
CA ALA A 90 -12.94 -1.66 2.47
C ALA A 90 -11.80 -2.33 1.68
N ALA A 91 -11.54 -1.86 0.46
CA ALA A 91 -10.46 -2.37 -0.37
C ALA A 91 -9.07 -2.10 0.24
N LEU A 92 -8.85 -0.91 0.82
CA LEU A 92 -7.61 -0.61 1.52
C LEU A 92 -7.42 -1.55 2.71
N PHE A 93 -8.44 -1.70 3.56
CA PHE A 93 -8.37 -2.60 4.71
C PHE A 93 -8.09 -4.04 4.28
N GLU A 94 -8.83 -4.55 3.30
CA GLU A 94 -8.68 -5.92 2.83
C GLU A 94 -7.31 -6.17 2.21
N ALA A 95 -6.77 -5.21 1.45
CA ALA A 95 -5.43 -5.30 0.89
C ALA A 95 -4.35 -5.34 1.97
N LYS A 96 -4.50 -4.55 3.05
CA LYS A 96 -3.56 -4.55 4.19
C LYS A 96 -3.67 -5.85 5.00
N ARG A 97 -4.88 -6.39 5.17
CA ARG A 97 -5.13 -7.70 5.77
C ARG A 97 -4.50 -8.84 4.98
N HIS A 98 -4.69 -8.90 3.66
CA HIS A 98 -4.05 -9.90 2.80
C HIS A 98 -2.53 -9.82 2.90
N LYS A 99 -1.97 -8.61 2.81
CA LYS A 99 -0.53 -8.39 2.99
C LYS A 99 -0.01 -8.93 4.32
N ALA A 100 -0.76 -8.79 5.41
CA ALA A 100 -0.38 -9.30 6.73
C ALA A 100 -0.63 -10.80 6.93
N GLY A 101 -1.63 -11.36 6.25
CA GLY A 101 -2.07 -12.75 6.42
C GLY A 101 -1.44 -13.75 5.46
N ASP A 102 -1.25 -13.39 4.20
CA ASP A 102 -0.84 -14.32 3.13
C ASP A 102 0.65 -14.66 3.20
N ASP A 103 1.48 -13.69 3.59
CA ASP A 103 2.94 -13.85 3.72
C ASP A 103 3.46 -13.09 4.95
N PRO A 104 3.25 -13.62 6.18
CA PRO A 104 3.63 -12.93 7.41
C PRO A 104 5.13 -12.63 7.54
N GLU A 105 5.98 -13.47 6.95
CA GLU A 105 7.45 -13.30 6.95
C GLU A 105 7.87 -12.10 6.09
N LEU A 106 7.30 -12.01 4.88
CA LEU A 106 7.53 -10.86 4.01
C LEU A 106 6.89 -9.59 4.59
N PHE A 107 5.71 -9.69 5.19
CA PHE A 107 5.07 -8.58 5.90
C PHE A 107 5.98 -8.01 6.98
N ALA A 108 6.46 -8.87 7.90
CA ALA A 108 7.37 -8.46 8.96
C ALA A 108 8.66 -7.81 8.41
N THR A 109 9.15 -8.30 7.28
CA THR A 109 10.29 -7.70 6.57
C THR A 109 9.98 -6.29 6.09
N TYR A 110 8.81 -6.07 5.50
CA TYR A 110 8.39 -4.74 5.05
C TYR A 110 8.13 -3.77 6.20
N ILE A 111 7.64 -4.23 7.36
CA ILE A 111 7.51 -3.37 8.55
C ILE A 111 8.86 -2.74 8.92
N VAL A 112 9.93 -3.53 8.91
CA VAL A 112 11.27 -3.03 9.19
C VAL A 112 11.72 -2.04 8.12
N LEU A 113 11.50 -2.35 6.84
CA LEU A 113 11.92 -1.48 5.73
C LEU A 113 11.14 -0.15 5.70
N ILE A 114 9.86 -0.16 6.05
CA ILE A 114 9.00 1.03 6.13
C ILE A 114 9.55 2.01 7.17
N GLY A 115 10.01 1.51 8.33
CA GLY A 115 10.61 2.36 9.37
C GLY A 115 11.91 3.07 8.93
N GLU A 116 12.57 2.59 7.88
CA GLU A 116 13.81 3.14 7.32
C GLU A 116 13.59 3.90 6.00
N SER A 117 12.37 3.88 5.46
CA SER A 117 12.08 4.29 4.08
C SER A 117 11.54 5.70 3.97
N THR A 118 11.96 6.40 2.93
CA THR A 118 11.46 7.73 2.56
C THR A 118 10.21 7.69 1.69
N VAL A 119 9.85 6.51 1.13
CA VAL A 119 8.70 6.38 0.22
C VAL A 119 7.35 6.28 0.94
N VAL A 120 7.35 6.07 2.26
CA VAL A 120 6.13 5.93 3.07
C VAL A 120 5.28 7.21 3.03
N GLU A 121 5.92 8.36 3.14
CA GLU A 121 5.20 9.64 3.08
C GLU A 121 4.56 9.87 1.72
N ALA A 122 5.21 9.43 0.63
CA ALA A 122 4.63 9.52 -0.70
C ALA A 122 3.40 8.61 -0.83
N HIS A 123 3.48 7.39 -0.30
CA HIS A 123 2.34 6.46 -0.24
C HIS A 123 1.15 7.05 0.52
N ILE A 124 1.39 7.63 1.70
CA ILE A 124 0.32 8.26 2.51
C ILE A 124 -0.29 9.44 1.75
N ARG A 125 0.53 10.30 1.13
CA ARG A 125 0.03 11.43 0.32
C ARG A 125 -0.85 10.97 -0.83
N GLU A 126 -0.49 9.87 -1.50
CA GLU A 126 -1.30 9.29 -2.58
C GLU A 126 -2.65 8.80 -2.05
N LEU A 127 -2.67 8.02 -0.97
CA LEU A 127 -3.91 7.52 -0.36
C LEU A 127 -4.85 8.66 0.11
N VAL A 128 -4.29 9.70 0.72
CA VAL A 128 -5.07 10.88 1.14
C VAL A 128 -5.56 11.67 -0.08
N GLY A 129 -4.75 11.76 -1.15
CA GLY A 129 -5.15 12.37 -2.41
C GLY A 129 -6.36 11.68 -3.04
N GLN A 130 -6.36 10.35 -3.05
CA GLN A 130 -7.47 9.53 -3.52
C GLN A 130 -8.74 9.74 -2.69
N LEU A 131 -8.63 9.77 -1.36
CA LEU A 131 -9.77 10.11 -0.48
C LEU A 131 -10.31 11.51 -0.77
N ARG A 132 -9.42 12.48 -0.98
CA ARG A 132 -9.80 13.86 -1.30
C ARG A 132 -10.59 13.93 -2.60
N GLU A 133 -10.20 13.20 -3.65
CA GLU A 133 -10.96 13.15 -4.91
C GLU A 133 -12.40 12.67 -4.69
N ILE A 134 -12.59 11.61 -3.88
CA ILE A 134 -13.91 11.09 -3.53
C ILE A 134 -14.72 12.12 -2.75
N VAL A 135 -14.11 12.80 -1.78
CA VAL A 135 -14.79 13.83 -0.98
C VAL A 135 -15.20 15.03 -1.85
N GLU A 136 -14.30 15.52 -2.71
CA GLU A 136 -14.60 16.61 -3.65
C GLU A 136 -15.72 16.24 -4.63
N GLU A 137 -15.76 14.99 -5.09
CA GLU A 137 -16.86 14.46 -5.89
C GLU A 137 -18.19 14.51 -5.13
N GLY A 138 -18.22 14.04 -3.89
CA GLY A 138 -19.44 14.04 -3.08
C GLY A 138 -19.93 15.44 -2.72
N VAL A 139 -19.05 16.40 -2.46
CA VAL A 139 -19.43 17.80 -2.24
C VAL A 139 -20.04 18.39 -3.51
N ARG A 140 -19.40 18.18 -4.67
CA ARG A 140 -19.92 18.67 -5.97
C ARG A 140 -21.27 18.06 -6.31
N GLY A 141 -21.49 16.79 -5.94
CA GLY A 141 -22.75 16.07 -6.11
C GLY A 141 -23.81 16.35 -5.05
N GLY A 142 -23.54 17.19 -4.04
CA GLY A 142 -24.46 17.47 -2.93
C GLY A 142 -24.69 16.28 -1.99
N GLN A 143 -23.81 15.29 -2.03
CA GLN A 143 -23.87 14.07 -1.21
C GLN A 143 -23.13 14.24 0.12
N PHE A 144 -22.13 15.12 0.15
CA PHE A 144 -21.37 15.48 1.34
C PHE A 144 -21.45 16.99 1.63
N ALA A 145 -21.39 17.34 2.92
CA ALA A 145 -21.26 18.72 3.39
C ALA A 145 -20.05 18.82 4.32
N VAL A 146 -18.96 19.37 3.80
CA VAL A 146 -17.72 19.63 4.54
C VAL A 146 -17.19 21.01 4.18
N ASP A 147 -16.53 21.68 5.12
CA ASP A 147 -15.95 23.01 4.91
C ASP A 147 -14.71 22.95 3.99
N ASP A 148 -13.84 21.97 4.22
CA ASP A 148 -12.61 21.75 3.44
C ASP A 148 -12.46 20.24 3.10
N PRO A 149 -12.57 19.86 1.81
CA PRO A 149 -12.40 18.48 1.36
C PRO A 149 -11.04 17.85 1.70
N ALA A 150 -9.96 18.63 1.70
CA ALA A 150 -8.62 18.13 2.00
C ALA A 150 -8.48 17.79 3.50
N VAL A 151 -9.02 18.65 4.37
CA VAL A 151 -9.06 18.39 5.82
C VAL A 151 -9.94 17.18 6.13
N ALA A 152 -11.11 17.08 5.49
CA ALA A 152 -12.00 15.94 5.66
C ALA A 152 -11.36 14.62 5.20
N ALA A 153 -10.65 14.61 4.07
CA ALA A 153 -9.93 13.43 3.59
C ALA A 153 -8.84 12.96 4.55
N GLN A 154 -8.04 13.89 5.08
CA GLN A 154 -7.03 13.58 6.10
C GLN A 154 -7.69 13.01 7.37
N ALA A 155 -8.78 13.63 7.84
CA ALA A 155 -9.50 13.16 9.02
C ALA A 155 -10.09 11.75 8.84
N VAL A 156 -10.61 11.42 7.65
CA VAL A 156 -11.06 10.06 7.32
C VAL A 156 -9.90 9.07 7.34
N PHE A 157 -8.76 9.43 6.75
CA PHE A 157 -7.56 8.58 6.76
C PHE A 157 -7.10 8.29 8.19
N ASP A 158 -6.99 9.33 9.03
CA ASP A 158 -6.54 9.24 10.41
C ASP A 158 -7.53 8.46 11.29
N ALA A 159 -8.83 8.73 11.15
CA ALA A 159 -9.88 8.03 11.89
C ALA A 159 -9.97 6.53 11.57
N THR A 160 -9.46 6.12 10.40
CA THR A 160 -9.45 4.71 9.98
C THR A 160 -8.07 4.06 10.11
N ALA A 161 -7.07 4.74 10.69
CA ALA A 161 -5.68 4.26 10.82
C ALA A 161 -5.58 2.85 11.41
N ARG A 162 -6.42 2.51 12.40
CA ARG A 162 -6.46 1.18 13.02
C ARG A 162 -6.66 0.03 12.03
N PHE A 163 -7.22 0.30 10.84
CA PHE A 163 -7.54 -0.70 9.83
C PHE A 163 -6.56 -0.73 8.65
N HIS A 164 -5.52 0.12 8.63
CA HIS A 164 -4.58 0.13 7.50
C HIS A 164 -3.13 0.46 7.87
N ASP A 165 -2.93 1.11 9.03
CA ASP A 165 -1.61 1.37 9.58
C ASP A 165 -1.01 0.06 10.12
N PRO A 166 0.16 -0.36 9.60
CA PRO A 166 0.80 -1.60 10.02
C PRO A 166 1.12 -1.70 11.52
N ALA A 167 1.15 -0.59 12.27
CA ALA A 167 1.29 -0.61 13.73
C ALA A 167 0.17 -1.40 14.43
N TYR A 168 -1.00 -1.52 13.79
CA TYR A 168 -2.16 -2.27 14.31
C TYR A 168 -2.32 -3.66 13.68
N ALA A 169 -1.35 -4.13 12.88
CA ALA A 169 -1.50 -5.36 12.09
C ALA A 169 -1.81 -6.62 12.93
N ALA A 170 -1.33 -6.68 14.17
CA ALA A 170 -1.64 -7.77 15.09
C ALA A 170 -3.14 -7.87 15.44
N GLU A 171 -3.87 -6.75 15.37
CA GLU A 171 -5.31 -6.70 15.66
C GLU A 171 -6.16 -7.17 14.47
N TRP A 172 -5.63 -7.17 13.25
CA TRP A 172 -6.41 -7.48 12.04
C TRP A 172 -6.85 -8.93 11.93
N GLN A 173 -6.30 -9.83 12.76
CA GLN A 173 -6.76 -11.22 12.87
C GLN A 173 -7.89 -11.41 13.88
N ASN A 174 -8.25 -10.38 14.65
CA ASN A 174 -9.37 -10.43 15.58
C ASN A 174 -10.69 -10.61 14.81
N PRO A 175 -11.52 -11.63 15.12
CA PRO A 175 -12.80 -11.82 14.44
C PRO A 175 -13.75 -10.60 14.48
N ALA A 176 -13.63 -9.75 15.49
CA ALA A 176 -14.45 -8.55 15.63
C ALA A 176 -14.02 -7.39 14.71
N ILE A 177 -12.80 -7.41 14.14
CA ILE A 177 -12.21 -6.26 13.45
C ILE A 177 -13.06 -5.79 12.26
N GLY A 178 -13.72 -6.71 11.55
CA GLY A 178 -14.59 -6.36 10.42
C GLY A 178 -15.86 -5.63 10.85
N ALA A 179 -16.45 -6.02 11.98
CA ALA A 179 -17.61 -5.32 12.54
C ALA A 179 -17.23 -3.93 13.07
N GLU A 180 -16.06 -3.81 13.72
CA GLU A 180 -15.51 -2.53 14.19
C GLU A 180 -15.20 -1.59 13.01
N PHE A 181 -14.55 -2.10 11.96
CA PHE A 181 -14.31 -1.36 10.71
C PHE A 181 -15.61 -0.83 10.11
N THR A 182 -16.63 -1.67 10.03
CA THR A 182 -17.95 -1.30 9.49
C THR A 182 -18.59 -0.20 10.33
N ALA A 183 -18.55 -0.32 11.67
CA ALA A 183 -19.12 0.67 12.57
C ALA A 183 -18.45 2.05 12.43
N VAL A 184 -17.11 2.09 12.37
CA VAL A 184 -16.36 3.34 12.17
C VAL A 184 -16.66 3.94 10.79
N SER A 185 -16.62 3.12 9.74
CA SER A 185 -16.87 3.59 8.36
C SER A 185 -18.27 4.17 8.19
N GLU A 186 -19.30 3.53 8.77
CA GLU A 186 -20.67 4.06 8.72
C GLU A 186 -20.84 5.33 9.55
N LEU A 187 -20.14 5.47 10.68
CA LEU A 187 -20.16 6.70 11.47
C LEU A 187 -19.55 7.86 10.68
N LEU A 188 -18.39 7.65 10.06
CA LEU A 188 -17.73 8.64 9.19
C LEU A 188 -18.62 9.03 8.01
N LEU A 189 -19.19 8.05 7.31
CA LEU A 189 -20.09 8.30 6.18
C LEU A 189 -21.34 9.08 6.57
N ARG A 190 -21.88 8.89 7.78
CA ARG A 190 -22.99 9.71 8.28
C ARG A 190 -22.55 11.12 8.62
N GLY A 191 -21.37 11.27 9.23
CA GLY A 191 -20.81 12.57 9.60
C GLY A 191 -20.48 13.46 8.40
N LEU A 192 -20.21 12.88 7.23
CA LEU A 192 -19.92 13.62 6.01
C LEU A 192 -21.15 14.06 5.22
N ARG A 193 -22.34 13.50 5.48
CA ARG A 193 -23.55 13.77 4.66
C ARG A 193 -24.04 15.22 4.78
N ALA A 194 -24.59 15.72 3.68
CA ALA A 194 -25.33 16.99 3.62
C ALA A 194 -26.72 16.92 4.27
#